data_AF-A0A6B3EME8-F1
#
_entry.id   AF-A0A6B3EME8-F1
#
_cell.length_a   1.000
_cell.length_b   1.000
_cell.length_c   1.000
_cell.angle_alpha   90.00
_cell.angle_beta   90.00
_cell.angle_gamma   90.00
#
_symmetry.space_group_name_H-M   'P 1'
#
loop_
_entity.id
_entity.type
_entity.pdbx_description
1 polymer ?
#
loop_
_entity_poly.entity_id
_entity_poly.type
_entity_poly.pdbx_seq_one_letter_code
_entity_poly.pdbx_strand_id
1 'polypeptide(L)'
;PGEGTQAKRRVHATLVDHLVPPMARAESYGDIARLEQLLDEHAQIAAMDPAKLPAIRAQIWTLIQAARLDHDLGLEDRPDDEGFDEFILHVDGWLCEVK
;
A
#
# COMPACT_ATOMS: atom_id res chain seq x y z
N PRO A 1 24.36 -13.20 -5.95
CA PRO A 1 24.70 -14.01 -7.16
C PRO A 1 24.82 -13.10 -8.40
N GLY A 2 25.70 -13.41 -9.34
CA GLY A 2 26.11 -12.48 -10.42
C GLY A 2 27.33 -11.65 -10.02
N GLU A 3 27.20 -10.80 -8.99
CA GLU A 3 28.30 -9.98 -8.44
C GLU A 3 29.46 -10.85 -7.92
N GLY A 4 29.13 -11.87 -7.11
CA GLY A 4 30.14 -12.83 -6.63
C GLY A 4 30.84 -13.58 -7.76
N THR A 5 30.13 -13.90 -8.84
CA THR A 5 30.73 -14.56 -10.02
C THR A 5 31.71 -13.64 -10.72
N GLN A 6 31.44 -12.33 -10.81
CA GLN A 6 32.41 -11.35 -11.33
C GLN A 6 33.67 -11.30 -10.45
N ALA A 7 33.52 -11.29 -9.13
CA ALA A 7 34.64 -11.30 -8.20
C ALA A 7 35.55 -12.54 -8.38
N LYS A 8 34.94 -13.73 -8.53
CA LYS A 8 35.68 -14.96 -8.83
C LYS A 8 36.47 -14.89 -10.14
N ARG A 9 35.89 -14.28 -11.19
CA ARG A 9 36.47 -14.27 -12.55
C ARG A 9 37.46 -13.14 -12.82
N ARG A 10 37.30 -11.98 -12.17
CA ARG A 10 38.07 -10.76 -12.49
C ARG A 10 39.16 -10.42 -11.48
N VAL A 11 39.04 -10.92 -10.25
CA VAL A 11 39.99 -10.64 -9.17
C VAL A 11 40.35 -11.89 -8.36
N HIS A 12 40.07 -13.08 -8.92
CA HIS A 12 40.40 -14.37 -8.30
C HIS A 12 39.88 -14.54 -6.86
N ALA A 13 38.73 -13.95 -6.53
CA ALA A 13 38.21 -13.97 -5.17
C ALA A 13 37.73 -15.39 -4.77
N THR A 14 38.05 -15.79 -3.54
CA THR A 14 37.39 -16.91 -2.84
C THR A 14 36.22 -16.34 -2.04
N LEU A 15 35.00 -16.68 -2.42
CA LEU A 15 33.80 -16.22 -1.69
C LEU A 15 33.51 -17.14 -0.52
N VAL A 16 33.36 -16.56 0.66
CA VAL A 16 32.69 -17.19 1.81
C VAL A 16 31.34 -16.49 1.92
N ASP A 17 30.27 -17.23 1.66
CA ASP A 17 28.93 -16.65 1.64
C ASP A 17 28.37 -16.45 3.05
N HIS A 18 27.31 -15.66 3.15
CA HIS A 18 26.60 -15.38 4.39
C HIS A 18 25.11 -15.66 4.23
N LEU A 19 24.44 -15.85 5.36
CA LEU A 19 22.99 -15.96 5.38
C LEU A 19 22.36 -14.60 5.05
N VAL A 20 21.24 -14.65 4.32
CA VAL A 20 20.38 -13.50 4.16
C VAL A 20 19.88 -13.02 5.54
N PRO A 21 19.62 -11.71 5.71
CA PRO A 21 19.02 -11.19 6.94
C PRO A 21 17.72 -11.93 7.27
N PRO A 22 17.35 -12.05 8.57
CA PRO A 22 16.06 -12.59 8.94
C PRO A 22 14.94 -11.72 8.34
N MET A 23 14.01 -12.38 7.66
CA MET A 23 12.88 -11.71 7.00
C MET A 23 11.67 -11.69 7.95
N ALA A 24 10.93 -10.58 7.93
CA ALA A 24 9.65 -10.42 8.60
C ALA A 24 8.66 -9.75 7.62
N ARG A 25 7.36 -9.77 7.96
CA ARG A 25 6.35 -8.99 7.22
C ARG A 25 6.60 -7.49 7.40
N ALA A 26 6.17 -6.70 6.43
CA ALA A 26 6.36 -5.25 6.48
C ALA A 26 5.42 -4.61 7.52
N GLU A 27 4.21 -5.17 7.66
CA GLU A 27 3.13 -4.66 8.52
C GLU A 27 2.70 -3.22 8.16
N SER A 28 1.51 -2.81 8.61
CA SER A 28 1.02 -1.44 8.39
C SER A 28 1.52 -0.47 9.48
N TYR A 29 1.86 0.76 9.10
CA TYR A 29 2.32 1.81 10.03
C TYR A 29 1.88 3.21 9.57
N GLY A 30 1.86 4.17 10.49
CA GLY A 30 1.59 5.58 10.18
C GLY A 30 0.27 5.78 9.43
N ASP A 31 0.33 6.52 8.32
CA ASP A 31 -0.85 6.86 7.51
C ASP A 31 -1.46 5.63 6.79
N ILE A 32 -0.67 4.58 6.51
CA ILE A 32 -1.16 3.33 5.92
C ILE A 32 -2.09 2.61 6.91
N ALA A 33 -1.70 2.53 8.18
CA ALA A 33 -2.56 1.96 9.23
C ALA A 33 -3.82 2.80 9.46
N ARG A 34 -3.72 4.12 9.31
CA ARG A 34 -4.88 5.02 9.39
C ARG A 34 -5.82 4.85 8.20
N LEU A 35 -5.28 4.61 7.00
CA LEU A 35 -6.08 4.32 5.82
C LEU A 35 -6.86 3.02 5.98
N GLU A 36 -6.21 1.94 6.47
CA GLU A 36 -6.86 0.65 6.78
C GLU A 36 -8.07 0.85 7.71
N GLN A 37 -7.93 1.63 8.77
CA GLN A 37 -9.04 1.96 9.69
C GLN A 37 -10.22 2.68 8.99
N LEU A 38 -9.92 3.62 8.08
CA LEU A 38 -10.96 4.35 7.35
C LEU A 38 -11.68 3.45 6.32
N LEU A 39 -11.00 2.46 5.75
CA LEU A 39 -11.62 1.49 4.84
C LEU A 39 -12.56 0.56 5.60
N ASP A 40 -12.16 0.08 6.78
CA ASP A 40 -13.03 -0.69 7.67
C ASP A 40 -14.27 0.12 8.09
N GLU A 41 -14.08 1.39 8.46
CA GLU A 41 -15.18 2.30 8.80
C GLU A 41 -16.11 2.54 7.59
N HIS A 42 -15.55 2.70 6.39
CA HIS A 42 -16.33 2.80 5.16
C HIS A 42 -17.21 1.58 4.94
N ALA A 43 -16.66 0.37 5.09
CA ALA A 43 -17.41 -0.88 4.96
C ALA A 43 -18.54 -1.00 5.99
N GLN A 44 -18.28 -0.59 7.24
CA GLN A 44 -19.31 -0.56 8.29
C GLN A 44 -20.41 0.45 7.99
N ILE A 45 -20.05 1.67 7.57
CA ILE A 45 -21.01 2.73 7.21
C ILE A 45 -21.84 2.31 6.00
N ALA A 46 -21.24 1.67 5.00
CA ALA A 46 -21.96 1.15 3.83
C ALA A 46 -23.07 0.17 4.22
N ALA A 47 -22.84 -0.66 5.26
CA ALA A 47 -23.83 -1.61 5.74
C ALA A 47 -24.88 -1.00 6.69
N MET A 48 -24.53 0.04 7.47
CA MET A 48 -25.37 0.55 8.55
C MET A 48 -26.08 1.88 8.24
N ASP A 49 -25.38 2.83 7.62
CA ASP A 49 -25.88 4.19 7.37
C ASP A 49 -25.30 4.77 6.06
N PRO A 50 -25.81 4.31 4.90
CA PRO A 50 -25.27 4.71 3.59
C PRO A 50 -25.32 6.21 3.33
N ALA A 51 -26.19 6.96 4.02
CA ALA A 51 -26.29 8.40 3.88
C ALA A 51 -25.01 9.13 4.33
N LYS A 52 -24.15 8.49 5.13
CA LYS A 52 -22.87 9.05 5.59
C LYS A 52 -21.69 8.70 4.69
N LEU A 53 -21.88 7.87 3.65
CA LEU A 53 -20.80 7.47 2.73
C LEU A 53 -20.03 8.66 2.13
N PRO A 54 -20.68 9.74 1.66
CA PRO A 54 -19.94 10.87 1.08
C PRO A 54 -18.92 11.49 2.04
N ALA A 55 -19.22 11.50 3.35
CA ALA A 55 -18.33 12.08 4.36
C ALA A 55 -17.09 11.20 4.61
N ILE A 56 -17.25 9.88 4.72
CA ILE A 56 -16.10 8.96 4.91
C ILE A 56 -15.25 8.87 3.64
N ARG A 57 -15.87 8.88 2.44
CA ARG A 57 -15.16 8.93 1.16
C ARG A 57 -14.29 10.18 1.02
N ALA A 58 -14.80 11.33 1.45
CA ALA A 58 -14.02 12.57 1.48
C ALA A 58 -12.82 12.51 2.44
N GLN A 59 -12.98 11.87 3.61
CA GLN A 59 -11.88 11.66 4.56
C GLN A 59 -10.79 10.74 4.00
N ILE A 60 -11.18 9.62 3.39
CA ILE A 60 -10.27 8.69 2.71
C ILE A 60 -9.47 9.44 1.63
N TRP A 61 -10.16 10.16 0.76
CA TRP A 61 -9.50 10.93 -0.30
C TRP A 61 -8.52 11.98 0.25
N THR A 62 -8.92 12.70 1.29
CA THR A 62 -8.07 13.71 1.93
C THR A 62 -6.81 13.08 2.52
N LEU A 63 -6.92 11.91 3.16
CA LEU A 63 -5.77 11.18 3.70
C LEU A 63 -4.83 10.73 2.58
N ILE A 64 -5.38 10.17 1.50
CA ILE A 64 -4.59 9.71 0.34
C ILE A 64 -3.75 10.84 -0.24
N GLN A 65 -4.36 12.02 -0.46
CA GLN A 65 -3.62 13.19 -0.96
C GLN A 65 -2.59 13.72 0.05
N ALA A 66 -2.94 13.76 1.34
CA ALA A 66 -2.04 14.25 2.38
C ALA A 66 -0.80 13.34 2.54
N ALA A 67 -0.99 12.03 2.40
CA ALA A 67 0.06 11.02 2.49
C ALA A 67 0.79 10.77 1.16
N ARG A 68 0.41 11.45 0.08
CA ARG A 68 0.92 11.27 -1.30
C ARG A 68 0.71 9.86 -1.88
N LEU A 69 -0.27 9.13 -1.36
CA LEU A 69 -0.61 7.78 -1.84
C LEU A 69 -1.28 7.80 -3.21
N ASP A 70 -1.77 8.96 -3.65
CA ASP A 70 -2.25 9.19 -5.02
C ASP A 70 -1.17 8.87 -6.06
N HIS A 71 0.10 9.17 -5.78
CA HIS A 71 1.21 8.81 -6.66
C HIS A 71 1.47 7.29 -6.66
N ASP A 72 1.45 6.66 -5.49
CA ASP A 72 1.70 5.21 -5.36
C ASP A 72 0.58 4.38 -6.01
N LEU A 73 -0.65 4.89 -5.97
CA LEU A 73 -1.84 4.28 -6.58
C LEU A 73 -2.06 4.70 -8.05
N GLY A 74 -1.26 5.63 -8.58
CA GLY A 74 -1.37 6.11 -9.95
C GLY A 74 -2.66 6.90 -10.25
N LEU A 75 -3.17 7.64 -9.27
CA LEU A 75 -4.40 8.42 -9.37
C LEU A 75 -4.08 9.87 -9.77
N GLU A 76 -4.69 10.34 -10.86
CA GLU A 76 -4.57 11.73 -11.30
C GLU A 76 -5.66 12.63 -10.70
N ASP A 77 -6.87 12.11 -10.58
CA ASP A 77 -8.05 12.83 -10.09
C ASP A 77 -8.89 11.97 -9.14
N ARG A 78 -9.75 12.63 -8.35
CA ARG A 78 -10.69 11.94 -7.48
C ARG A 78 -11.74 11.19 -8.31
N PRO A 79 -11.98 9.89 -8.04
CA PRO A 79 -13.10 9.16 -8.66
C PRO A 79 -14.45 9.80 -8.35
N ASP A 80 -15.40 9.62 -9.25
CA ASP A 80 -16.79 9.97 -9.01
C ASP A 80 -17.41 9.03 -7.96
N ASP A 81 -18.58 9.41 -7.43
CA ASP A 81 -19.21 8.64 -6.36
C ASP A 81 -19.69 7.25 -6.83
N GLU A 82 -19.95 7.04 -8.12
CA GLU A 82 -20.29 5.72 -8.67
C GLU A 82 -19.05 4.82 -8.81
N GLY A 83 -17.90 5.36 -9.21
CA GLY A 83 -16.62 4.64 -9.31
C GLY A 83 -15.86 4.48 -7.99
N PHE A 84 -16.28 5.17 -6.92
CA PHE A 84 -15.53 5.17 -5.67
C PHE A 84 -15.46 3.79 -4.99
N ASP A 85 -16.47 2.93 -5.15
CA ASP A 85 -16.43 1.58 -4.56
C ASP A 85 -15.43 0.67 -5.27
N GLU A 86 -15.29 0.80 -6.61
CA GLU A 86 -14.24 0.11 -7.36
C GLU A 86 -12.85 0.63 -6.99
N PHE A 87 -12.73 1.94 -6.79
CA PHE A 87 -11.51 2.55 -6.28
C PHE A 87 -11.12 2.00 -4.90
N ILE A 88 -12.07 1.86 -3.98
CA ILE A 88 -11.82 1.29 -2.65
C ILE A 88 -11.31 -0.15 -2.74
N LEU A 89 -11.87 -0.96 -3.65
CA LEU A 89 -11.39 -2.31 -3.89
C LEU A 89 -9.94 -2.34 -4.40
N HIS A 90 -9.57 -1.40 -5.28
CA HIS A 90 -8.19 -1.27 -5.76
C HIS A 90 -7.23 -0.90 -4.63
N VAL A 91 -7.60 0.07 -3.77
CA VAL A 91 -6.80 0.49 -2.62
C VAL A 91 -6.61 -0.66 -1.62
N ASP A 92 -7.66 -1.43 -1.35
CA ASP A 92 -7.61 -2.59 -0.45
C ASP A 92 -6.65 -3.68 -0.98
N GLY A 93 -6.70 -3.94 -2.28
CA GLY A 93 -5.76 -4.85 -2.94
C GLY A 93 -4.30 -4.39 -2.81
N TRP A 94 -4.04 -3.09 -3.05
CA TRP A 94 -2.72 -2.50 -2.88
C TRP A 94 -2.22 -2.58 -1.43
N LEU A 95 -3.08 -2.30 -0.44
CA LEU A 95 -2.74 -2.42 0.98
C LEU A 95 -2.38 -3.85 1.37
N CYS A 96 -3.10 -4.85 0.83
CA CYS A 96 -2.82 -6.26 1.07
C CYS A 96 -1.46 -6.70 0.50
N GLU A 97 -1.00 -6.12 -0.60
CA GLU A 97 0.30 -6.44 -1.21
C GLU A 97 1.48 -5.83 -0.46
N VAL A 98 1.31 -4.62 0.08
CA VAL A 98 2.38 -3.88 0.77
C VAL A 98 2.60 -4.35 2.21
N LYS A 99 1.61 -5.01 2.82
CA LYS A 99 1.62 -5.50 4.21
C LYS A 99 2.37 -6.83 4.39
#